data_AF-A0A1Q7MS30-F1
#
_entry.id   AF-A0A1Q7MS30-F1
#
_cell.length_a   1.000
_cell.length_b   1.000
_cell.length_c   1.000
_cell.angle_alpha   90.00
_cell.angle_beta   90.00
_cell.angle_gamma   90.00
#
_symmetry.space_group_name_H-M   'P 1'
#
loop_
_entity.id
_entity.type
_entity.pdbx_description
1 polymer ?
#
loop_
_entity_poly.entity_id
_entity_poly.type
_entity_poly.pdbx_seq_one_letter_code
_entity_poly.pdbx_strand_id
1 'polypeptide(L)'
;MRGLTIRVLLLSLLVANVAEMLAAQEIVDRIAARVENDIILLSDIRALSHYQQFLDGKSETDSQILERLIDQWIVRTEANVSRFPQPSDAEIERSVERVRKSFNSVEEYEARKKQSGLSEAQVREMAAAQLYLSNYLDSRFRPGVQIDPKTIDDFYQKSVVPRAKARGEEPPPLDAARELIQEALVQRGINDQADQWLIESKARLHIEKLLDEAAK
;
A
#
# COMPACT_ATOMS: atom_id res chain seq x y z
N MET A 1 28.20 -36.31 -82.78
CA MET A 1 29.37 -36.59 -81.92
C MET A 1 28.91 -36.58 -80.47
N ARG A 2 29.09 -37.71 -79.75
CA ARG A 2 29.18 -37.89 -78.26
C ARG A 2 27.94 -37.41 -77.46
N GLY A 3 27.14 -38.20 -76.74
CA GLY A 3 27.38 -39.29 -75.77
C GLY A 3 26.59 -38.90 -74.49
N LEU A 4 25.46 -39.52 -74.16
CA LEU A 4 25.24 -40.67 -73.27
C LEU A 4 25.54 -40.44 -71.75
N THR A 5 24.48 -40.46 -70.93
CA THR A 5 24.38 -40.88 -69.48
C THR A 5 25.09 -40.00 -68.41
N ILE A 6 24.67 -39.83 -67.14
CA ILE A 6 24.30 -40.72 -66.01
C ILE A 6 23.63 -39.81 -64.91
N ARG A 7 22.37 -39.99 -64.47
CA ARG A 7 21.84 -40.65 -63.23
C ARG A 7 22.43 -40.27 -61.84
N VAL A 8 21.51 -40.26 -60.85
CA VAL A 8 21.63 -40.40 -59.36
C VAL A 8 21.66 -39.08 -58.56
N LEU A 9 20.55 -38.59 -57.98
CA LEU A 9 19.92 -38.94 -56.67
C LEU A 9 20.77 -38.51 -55.45
N LEU A 10 20.37 -37.44 -54.76
CA LEU A 10 20.72 -37.19 -53.36
C LEU A 10 19.50 -36.65 -52.61
N LEU A 11 19.03 -37.52 -51.71
CA LEU A 11 18.01 -37.33 -50.70
C LEU A 11 18.55 -36.44 -49.56
N SER A 12 17.66 -35.63 -48.99
CA SER A 12 17.60 -35.21 -47.56
C SER A 12 18.70 -34.31 -46.96
N LEU A 13 18.34 -33.05 -46.71
CA LEU A 13 18.75 -32.21 -45.56
C LEU A 13 17.78 -31.01 -45.53
N LEU A 14 17.23 -30.47 -44.44
CA LEU A 14 17.08 -30.81 -43.03
C LEU A 14 16.33 -29.58 -42.46
N VAL A 15 15.29 -29.84 -41.65
CA VAL A 15 14.80 -28.97 -40.57
C VAL A 15 14.10 -27.66 -40.97
N ALA A 16 12.77 -27.71 -40.82
CA ALA A 16 11.96 -26.76 -40.06
C ALA A 16 12.53 -25.34 -39.91
N ASN A 17 12.19 -24.47 -40.87
CA ASN A 17 12.12 -23.04 -40.63
C ASN A 17 10.67 -22.67 -40.32
N VAL A 18 10.11 -23.28 -39.28
CA VAL A 18 9.08 -22.60 -38.50
C VAL A 18 9.90 -21.74 -37.54
N ALA A 19 10.36 -20.59 -38.02
CA ALA A 19 10.85 -19.56 -37.14
C ALA A 19 9.68 -19.29 -36.20
N GLU A 20 9.79 -19.79 -34.98
CA GLU A 20 9.05 -19.33 -33.84
C GLU A 20 9.21 -17.82 -33.84
N MET A 21 8.20 -17.15 -34.43
CA MET A 21 7.89 -15.79 -34.08
C MET A 21 7.42 -15.91 -32.63
N LEU A 22 8.39 -16.00 -31.72
CA LEU A 22 8.25 -15.64 -30.33
C LEU A 22 7.76 -14.20 -30.39
N ALA A 23 6.45 -14.05 -30.47
CA ALA A 23 5.78 -12.83 -30.12
C ALA A 23 6.27 -12.55 -28.71
N ALA A 24 7.21 -11.61 -28.60
CA ALA A 24 7.54 -11.00 -27.33
C ALA A 24 6.21 -10.41 -26.86
N GLN A 25 5.53 -11.15 -25.98
CA GLN A 25 4.28 -10.73 -25.40
C GLN A 25 4.62 -9.53 -24.53
N GLU A 26 4.48 -8.33 -25.09
CA GLU A 26 4.68 -7.10 -24.37
C GLU A 26 3.64 -7.04 -23.26
N ILE A 27 4.11 -7.13 -22.01
CA ILE A 27 3.24 -6.99 -20.84
C ILE A 27 2.92 -5.50 -20.73
N VAL A 28 1.83 -5.08 -21.36
CA VAL A 28 1.29 -3.74 -21.20
C VAL A 28 0.52 -3.68 -19.89
N ASP A 29 1.00 -2.86 -18.96
CA ASP A 29 0.29 -2.63 -17.71
C ASP A 29 -0.98 -1.81 -17.96
N ARG A 30 -2.09 -2.24 -17.36
CA ARG A 30 -3.40 -1.64 -17.59
C ARG A 30 -3.56 -0.42 -16.70
N ILE A 31 -4.18 0.63 -17.22
CA ILE A 31 -4.60 1.78 -16.42
C ILE A 31 -5.85 1.38 -15.63
N ALA A 32 -5.79 1.52 -14.30
CA ALA A 32 -6.91 1.27 -13.40
C ALA A 32 -7.73 2.54 -13.13
N ALA A 33 -7.09 3.71 -13.11
CA ALA A 33 -7.77 5.00 -13.11
C ALA A 33 -6.88 6.11 -13.67
N ARG A 34 -7.52 7.20 -14.11
CA ARG A 34 -6.90 8.50 -14.34
C ARG A 34 -7.36 9.44 -13.25
N VAL A 35 -6.42 10.17 -12.65
CA VAL A 35 -6.69 11.17 -11.61
C VAL A 35 -6.00 12.45 -12.06
N GLU A 36 -6.79 13.45 -12.45
CA GLU A 36 -6.29 14.66 -13.12
C GLU A 36 -5.42 14.30 -14.35
N ASN A 37 -4.12 14.58 -14.28
CA ASN A 37 -3.14 14.31 -15.34
C ASN A 37 -2.28 13.06 -15.06
N ASP A 38 -2.52 12.37 -13.95
CA ASP A 38 -1.79 11.18 -13.54
C ASP A 38 -2.63 9.90 -13.77
N ILE A 39 -1.94 8.76 -13.73
CA ILE A 39 -2.55 7.44 -13.88
C ILE A 39 -2.23 6.57 -12.66
N ILE A 40 -3.19 5.73 -12.28
CA ILE A 40 -3.02 4.62 -11.35
C ILE A 40 -3.09 3.35 -12.19
N LEU A 41 -2.09 2.47 -12.04
CA LEU A 41 -1.96 1.24 -12.80
C LEU A 41 -2.57 0.05 -12.06
N LEU A 42 -2.86 -1.02 -12.82
CA LEU A 42 -3.31 -2.28 -12.25
C LEU A 42 -2.20 -2.95 -11.42
N SER A 43 -0.92 -2.74 -11.78
CA SER A 43 0.20 -3.18 -10.94
C SER A 43 0.24 -2.48 -9.59
N ASP A 44 -0.15 -1.22 -9.48
CA ASP A 44 -0.25 -0.49 -8.20
C ASP A 44 -1.28 -1.15 -7.27
N ILE A 45 -2.43 -1.55 -7.84
CA ILE A 45 -3.47 -2.29 -7.12
C ILE A 45 -2.92 -3.61 -6.60
N ARG A 46 -2.24 -4.39 -7.46
CA ARG A 46 -1.65 -5.68 -7.06
C ARG A 46 -0.59 -5.50 -5.98
N ALA A 47 0.29 -4.50 -6.12
CA ALA A 47 1.35 -4.22 -5.15
C ALA A 47 0.78 -3.87 -3.77
N LEU A 48 -0.22 -2.98 -3.72
CA LEU A 48 -0.86 -2.61 -2.45
C LEU A 48 -1.66 -3.78 -1.86
N SER A 49 -2.37 -4.54 -2.70
CA SER A 49 -3.12 -5.73 -2.27
C SER A 49 -2.20 -6.80 -1.65
N HIS A 50 -1.06 -7.11 -2.29
CA HIS A 50 -0.09 -8.04 -1.75
C HIS A 50 0.50 -7.56 -0.42
N TYR A 51 0.75 -6.25 -0.29
CA TYR A 51 1.25 -5.69 0.96
C TYR A 51 0.23 -5.75 2.10
N GLN A 52 -1.05 -5.49 1.84
CA GLN A 52 -2.11 -5.66 2.84
C GLN A 52 -2.26 -7.12 3.26
N GLN A 53 -2.30 -8.03 2.28
CA GLN A 53 -2.36 -9.47 2.54
C GLN A 53 -1.17 -9.95 3.39
N PHE A 54 0.00 -9.33 3.21
CA PHE A 54 1.18 -9.57 4.04
C PHE A 54 1.01 -9.08 5.49
N LEU A 55 0.50 -7.86 5.69
CA LEU A 55 0.41 -7.23 7.02
C LEU A 55 -0.65 -7.85 7.94
N ASP A 56 -1.89 -7.96 7.46
CA ASP A 56 -3.03 -8.33 8.31
C ASP A 56 -3.85 -9.50 7.77
N GLY A 57 -3.39 -10.09 6.66
CA GLY A 57 -4.05 -11.21 6.01
C GLY A 57 -5.37 -10.85 5.34
N LYS A 58 -5.73 -9.55 5.28
CA LYS A 58 -6.97 -9.11 4.63
C LYS A 58 -6.78 -9.07 3.12
N SER A 59 -7.86 -9.44 2.45
CA SER A 59 -8.02 -9.27 1.01
C SER A 59 -9.20 -8.33 0.79
N GLU A 60 -8.93 -7.25 0.06
CA GLU A 60 -9.94 -6.28 -0.36
C GLU A 60 -10.13 -6.37 -1.88
N THR A 61 -11.28 -5.92 -2.36
CA THR A 61 -11.56 -5.87 -3.79
C THR A 61 -10.68 -4.83 -4.48
N ASP A 62 -10.37 -5.03 -5.76
CA ASP A 62 -9.59 -4.07 -6.56
C ASP A 62 -10.17 -2.64 -6.50
N SER A 63 -11.50 -2.52 -6.43
CA SER A 63 -12.16 -1.21 -6.26
C SER A 63 -11.83 -0.55 -4.92
N GLN A 64 -11.80 -1.30 -3.82
CA GLN A 64 -11.42 -0.78 -2.50
C GLN A 64 -9.93 -0.44 -2.41
N ILE A 65 -9.07 -1.19 -3.11
CA ILE A 65 -7.65 -0.88 -3.22
C ILE A 65 -7.47 0.40 -4.06
N LEU A 66 -8.20 0.53 -5.16
CA LEU A 66 -8.15 1.73 -6.01
C LEU A 66 -8.55 2.99 -5.24
N GLU A 67 -9.62 2.93 -4.42
CA GLU A 67 -9.98 4.06 -3.55
C GLU A 67 -8.81 4.48 -2.64
N ARG A 68 -8.11 3.51 -2.04
CA ARG A 68 -6.95 3.80 -1.20
C ARG A 68 -5.79 4.40 -2.00
N LEU A 69 -5.55 3.92 -3.21
CA LEU A 69 -4.51 4.48 -4.08
C LEU A 69 -4.84 5.91 -4.50
N ILE A 70 -6.12 6.22 -4.75
CA ILE A 70 -6.58 7.59 -4.99
C ILE A 70 -6.33 8.45 -3.75
N ASP A 71 -6.70 7.99 -2.55
CA ASP A 71 -6.42 8.73 -1.32
C ASP A 71 -4.92 8.96 -1.11
N GLN A 72 -4.09 7.94 -1.32
CA GLN A 72 -2.63 8.07 -1.28
C GLN A 72 -2.08 9.04 -2.34
N TRP A 73 -2.67 9.06 -3.53
CA TRP A 73 -2.31 10.02 -4.58
C TRP A 73 -2.59 11.45 -4.11
N ILE A 74 -3.76 11.72 -3.53
CA ILE A 74 -4.13 13.06 -3.02
C ILE A 74 -3.12 13.51 -1.96
N VAL A 75 -2.86 12.67 -0.96
CA VAL A 75 -1.90 12.96 0.12
C VAL A 75 -0.51 13.26 -0.44
N ARG A 76 -0.04 12.44 -1.39
CA ARG A 76 1.29 12.57 -1.99
C ARG A 76 1.41 13.83 -2.83
N THR A 77 0.41 14.15 -3.63
CA THR A 77 0.37 15.35 -4.45
C THR A 77 0.44 16.61 -3.58
N GLU A 78 -0.31 16.64 -2.49
CA GLU A 78 -0.34 17.76 -1.55
C GLU A 78 0.95 17.89 -0.73
N ALA A 79 1.55 16.77 -0.34
CA ALA A 79 2.88 16.73 0.27
C ALA A 79 3.96 17.27 -0.69
N ASN A 80 3.90 16.90 -1.97
CA ASN A 80 4.82 17.39 -3.00
C ASN A 80 4.67 18.89 -3.25
N VAL A 81 3.44 19.40 -3.35
CA VAL A 81 3.15 20.85 -3.48
C VAL A 81 3.71 21.63 -2.28
N SER A 82 3.56 21.05 -1.08
CA SER A 82 4.07 21.62 0.16
C SER A 82 5.59 21.48 0.33
N ARG A 83 6.27 20.78 -0.59
CA ARG A 83 7.70 20.41 -0.51
C ARG A 83 8.04 19.69 0.81
N PHE A 84 7.14 18.83 1.27
CA PHE A 84 7.32 18.10 2.51
C PHE A 84 8.54 17.15 2.40
N PRO A 85 9.46 17.17 3.40
CA PRO A 85 10.71 16.44 3.32
C PRO A 85 10.48 14.93 3.26
N GLN A 86 11.30 14.24 2.46
CA GLN A 86 11.33 12.79 2.42
C GLN A 86 11.90 12.24 3.74
N PRO A 87 11.45 11.06 4.22
CA PRO A 87 12.01 10.45 5.42
C PRO A 87 13.47 10.03 5.15
N SER A 88 14.31 10.14 6.16
CA SER A 88 15.69 9.65 6.11
C SER A 88 15.73 8.12 6.08
N ASP A 89 16.84 7.55 5.58
CA ASP A 89 17.05 6.10 5.58
C ASP A 89 16.94 5.46 6.97
N ALA A 90 17.37 6.18 8.01
CA ALA A 90 17.27 5.73 9.39
C ALA A 90 15.81 5.69 9.88
N GLU A 91 14.96 6.62 9.43
CA GLU A 91 13.53 6.60 9.75
C GLU A 91 12.80 5.48 8.99
N ILE A 92 13.18 5.25 7.72
CA ILE A 92 12.66 4.14 6.92
C ILE A 92 13.03 2.81 7.57
N GLU A 93 14.28 2.60 8.00
CA GLU A 93 14.68 1.34 8.65
C GLU A 93 13.89 1.12 9.95
N ARG A 94 13.70 2.16 10.77
CA ARG A 94 12.84 2.05 11.95
C ARG A 94 11.40 1.70 11.59
N SER A 95 10.89 2.17 10.45
CA SER A 95 9.56 1.79 9.95
C SER A 95 9.50 0.31 9.57
N VAL A 96 10.50 -0.17 8.84
CA VAL A 96 10.62 -1.59 8.48
C VAL A 96 10.75 -2.47 9.72
N GLU A 97 11.53 -2.05 10.72
CA GLU A 97 11.62 -2.76 12.00
C GLU A 97 10.28 -2.81 12.74
N ARG A 98 9.48 -1.72 12.72
CA ARG A 98 8.13 -1.73 13.29
C ARG A 98 7.23 -2.72 12.57
N VAL A 99 7.31 -2.79 11.24
CA VAL A 99 6.59 -3.80 10.45
C VAL A 99 7.04 -5.21 10.85
N ARG A 100 8.34 -5.49 10.97
CA ARG A 100 8.82 -6.80 11.42
C ARG A 100 8.31 -7.15 12.83
N LYS A 101 8.32 -6.17 13.75
CA LYS A 101 7.86 -6.32 15.14
C LYS A 101 6.34 -6.44 15.30
N SER A 102 5.54 -6.17 14.26
CA SER A 102 4.09 -6.39 14.32
C SER A 102 3.69 -7.85 14.13
N PHE A 103 4.61 -8.71 13.70
CA PHE A 103 4.42 -10.16 13.60
C PHE A 103 4.80 -10.84 14.92
N ASN A 104 4.23 -12.02 15.19
CA ASN A 104 4.50 -12.74 16.43
C ASN A 104 5.90 -13.36 16.45
N SER A 105 6.48 -13.63 15.27
CA SER A 105 7.85 -14.13 15.13
C SER A 105 8.47 -13.77 13.79
N VAL A 106 9.79 -13.94 13.69
CA VAL A 106 10.54 -13.74 12.43
C VAL A 106 10.12 -14.77 11.38
N GLU A 107 9.84 -16.01 11.80
CA GLU A 107 9.37 -17.07 10.91
C GLU A 107 7.99 -16.74 10.33
N GLU A 108 7.09 -16.14 11.13
CA GLU A 108 5.80 -15.68 10.64
C GLU A 108 5.96 -14.57 9.60
N TYR A 109 6.81 -13.58 9.87
CA TYR A 109 7.13 -12.50 8.92
C TYR A 109 7.63 -13.07 7.58
N GLU A 110 8.63 -13.96 7.60
CA GLU A 110 9.19 -14.55 6.39
C GLU A 110 8.17 -15.42 5.65
N ALA A 111 7.36 -16.20 6.37
CA ALA A 111 6.30 -17.02 5.77
C ALA A 111 5.23 -16.16 5.09
N ARG A 112 4.75 -15.10 5.74
CA ARG A 112 3.75 -14.17 5.19
C ARG A 112 4.28 -13.36 4.02
N LYS A 113 5.53 -12.90 4.10
CA LYS A 113 6.21 -12.18 3.01
C LYS A 113 6.31 -13.07 1.76
N LYS A 114 6.75 -14.33 1.94
CA LYS A 114 6.83 -15.32 0.87
C LYS A 114 5.45 -15.67 0.30
N GLN A 115 4.44 -15.89 1.14
CA GLN A 115 3.07 -16.18 0.72
C GLN A 115 2.49 -15.05 -0.15
N SER A 116 2.83 -13.81 0.18
CA SER A 116 2.35 -12.61 -0.53
C SER A 116 3.23 -12.23 -1.73
N GLY A 117 4.27 -13.02 -2.02
CA GLY A 117 5.16 -12.80 -3.17
C GLY A 117 6.00 -11.52 -3.08
N LEU A 118 6.21 -10.98 -1.88
CA LEU A 118 6.97 -9.74 -1.68
C LEU A 118 8.46 -10.02 -1.46
N SER A 119 9.29 -9.14 -2.01
CA SER A 119 10.70 -9.04 -1.66
C SER A 119 10.90 -8.10 -0.47
N GLU A 120 12.07 -8.19 0.18
CA GLU A 120 12.43 -7.27 1.27
C GLU A 120 12.50 -5.81 0.78
N ALA A 121 12.93 -5.60 -0.47
CA ALA A 121 12.96 -4.28 -1.09
C ALA A 121 11.55 -3.69 -1.23
N GLN A 122 10.58 -4.49 -1.69
CA GLN A 122 9.17 -4.04 -1.81
C GLN A 122 8.55 -3.74 -0.43
N VAL A 123 8.87 -4.53 0.60
CA VAL A 123 8.43 -4.23 1.97
C VAL A 123 9.02 -2.88 2.44
N ARG A 124 10.30 -2.63 2.17
CA ARG A 124 10.96 -1.35 2.49
C ARG A 124 10.32 -0.18 1.74
N GLU A 125 10.10 -0.31 0.44
CA GLU A 125 9.48 0.73 -0.39
C GLU A 125 8.08 1.09 0.11
N MET A 126 7.25 0.09 0.42
CA MET A 126 5.90 0.34 0.93
C MET A 126 5.91 0.92 2.35
N ALA A 127 6.82 0.45 3.22
CA ALA A 127 7.00 1.03 4.55
C ALA A 127 7.49 2.50 4.49
N ALA A 128 8.32 2.85 3.51
CA ALA A 128 8.77 4.22 3.27
C ALA A 128 7.62 5.10 2.75
N ALA A 129 6.84 4.61 1.77
CA ALA A 129 5.68 5.32 1.25
C ALA A 129 4.65 5.59 2.36
N GLN A 130 4.29 4.58 3.15
CA GLN A 130 3.36 4.72 4.25
C GLN A 130 3.87 5.71 5.31
N LEU A 131 5.17 5.64 5.64
CA LEU A 131 5.80 6.57 6.58
C LEU A 131 5.72 8.02 6.08
N TYR A 132 6.02 8.25 4.81
CA TYR A 132 5.98 9.59 4.21
C TYR A 132 4.57 10.19 4.30
N LEU A 133 3.54 9.42 3.87
CA LEU A 133 2.15 9.87 3.91
C LEU A 133 1.69 10.12 5.34
N SER A 134 2.01 9.22 6.27
CA SER A 134 1.65 9.38 7.69
C SER A 134 2.30 10.61 8.32
N ASN A 135 3.59 10.85 8.06
CA ASN A 135 4.30 12.01 8.59
C ASN A 135 3.73 13.32 8.04
N TYR A 136 3.34 13.35 6.76
CA TYR A 136 2.70 14.53 6.18
C TYR A 136 1.34 14.81 6.82
N LEU A 137 0.49 13.79 6.94
CA LEU A 137 -0.83 13.93 7.58
C LEU A 137 -0.70 14.39 9.03
N ASP A 138 0.22 13.80 9.79
CA ASP A 138 0.50 14.21 11.17
C ASP A 138 0.94 15.67 11.23
N SER A 139 1.93 16.06 10.43
CA SER A 139 2.42 17.44 10.37
C SER A 139 1.34 18.46 9.96
N ARG A 140 0.42 18.06 9.07
CA ARG A 140 -0.62 18.94 8.54
C ARG A 140 -1.75 19.16 9.54
N PHE A 141 -2.23 18.09 10.17
CA PHE A 141 -3.47 18.12 10.95
C PHE A 141 -3.23 18.23 12.46
N ARG A 142 -2.09 17.74 12.99
CA ARG A 142 -1.79 17.79 14.42
C ARG A 142 -1.96 19.19 15.05
N PRO A 143 -1.52 20.31 14.42
CA PRO A 143 -1.71 21.64 15.00
C PRO A 143 -3.18 22.05 15.17
N GLY A 144 -4.09 21.47 14.39
CA GLY A 144 -5.53 21.73 14.45
C GLY A 144 -6.28 20.86 15.44
N VAL A 145 -5.62 19.90 16.11
CA VAL A 145 -6.27 18.98 17.05
C VAL A 145 -6.09 19.47 18.47
N GLN A 146 -7.20 19.82 19.12
CA GLN A 146 -7.24 20.25 20.52
C GLN A 146 -7.94 19.18 21.37
N ILE A 147 -7.27 18.73 22.43
CA ILE A 147 -7.80 17.74 23.36
C ILE A 147 -8.10 18.41 24.70
N ASP A 148 -9.38 18.45 25.07
CA ASP A 148 -9.82 18.94 26.38
C ASP A 148 -9.51 17.88 27.47
N PRO A 149 -9.10 18.27 28.69
CA PRO A 149 -8.91 17.36 29.82
C PRO A 149 -10.10 16.42 30.08
N LYS A 150 -11.33 16.91 29.92
CA LYS A 150 -12.55 16.11 30.06
C LYS A 150 -12.61 14.97 29.04
N THR A 151 -12.11 15.17 27.82
CA THR A 151 -12.07 14.11 26.79
C THR A 151 -11.11 13.00 27.18
N ILE A 152 -10.00 13.33 27.85
CA ILE A 152 -9.06 12.34 28.41
C ILE A 152 -9.75 11.52 29.50
N ASP A 153 -10.42 12.19 30.44
CA ASP A 153 -11.14 11.53 31.53
C ASP A 153 -12.25 10.60 31.00
N ASP A 154 -13.03 11.10 30.03
CA ASP A 154 -14.08 10.32 29.38
C ASP A 154 -13.50 9.09 28.66
N PHE A 155 -12.39 9.25 27.92
CA PHE A 155 -11.74 8.14 27.23
C PHE A 155 -11.20 7.09 28.21
N TYR A 156 -10.59 7.54 29.31
CA TYR A 156 -10.11 6.64 30.36
C TYR A 156 -11.25 5.79 30.93
N GLN A 157 -12.36 6.43 31.32
CA GLN A 157 -13.50 5.74 31.93
C GLN A 157 -14.25 4.83 30.95
N LYS A 158 -14.36 5.23 29.67
CA LYS A 158 -15.15 4.50 28.66
C LYS A 158 -14.35 3.42 27.92
N SER A 159 -13.03 3.53 27.87
CA SER A 159 -12.19 2.63 27.07
C SER A 159 -11.09 1.95 27.88
N VAL A 160 -10.32 2.68 28.66
CA VAL A 160 -9.17 2.10 29.40
C VAL A 160 -9.65 1.21 30.55
N VAL A 161 -10.52 1.74 31.42
CA VAL A 161 -11.04 1.02 32.59
C VAL A 161 -11.80 -0.26 32.20
N PRO A 162 -12.76 -0.23 31.25
CA PRO A 162 -13.49 -1.45 30.86
C PRO A 162 -12.56 -2.50 30.23
N ARG A 163 -11.57 -2.08 29.44
CA ARG A 163 -10.63 -3.00 28.80
C ARG A 163 -9.71 -3.69 29.80
N ALA A 164 -9.22 -2.98 30.81
CA ALA A 164 -8.44 -3.59 31.90
C ALA A 164 -9.28 -4.60 32.69
N LYS A 165 -10.50 -4.22 33.09
CA LYS A 165 -11.43 -5.11 33.78
C LYS A 165 -11.78 -6.37 32.98
N ALA A 166 -11.98 -6.24 31.67
CA ALA A 166 -12.25 -7.37 30.78
C ALA A 166 -11.08 -8.37 30.70
N ARG A 167 -9.85 -7.92 30.97
CA ARG A 167 -8.65 -8.78 31.06
C ARG A 167 -8.37 -9.28 32.48
N GLY A 168 -9.21 -8.94 33.46
CA GLY A 168 -8.97 -9.25 34.87
C GLY A 168 -7.82 -8.46 35.49
N GLU A 169 -7.42 -7.35 34.88
CA GLU A 169 -6.34 -6.47 35.32
C GLU A 169 -6.89 -5.25 36.06
N GLU A 170 -6.13 -4.71 37.00
CA GLU A 170 -6.42 -3.41 37.59
C GLU A 170 -6.07 -2.29 36.59
N PRO A 171 -6.98 -1.31 36.35
CA PRO A 171 -6.67 -0.21 35.44
C PRO A 171 -5.46 0.60 35.94
N PRO A 172 -4.54 1.01 35.05
CA PRO A 172 -3.46 1.91 35.44
C PRO A 172 -4.04 3.25 35.92
N PRO A 173 -3.43 3.96 36.88
CA PRO A 173 -3.88 5.28 37.30
C PRO A 173 -4.00 6.24 36.12
N LEU A 174 -5.01 7.11 36.14
CA LEU A 174 -5.26 8.07 35.06
C LEU A 174 -4.01 8.90 34.73
N ASP A 175 -3.30 9.40 35.74
CA ASP A 175 -2.11 10.23 35.52
C ASP A 175 -0.98 9.47 34.82
N ALA A 176 -0.84 8.17 35.07
CA ALA A 176 0.13 7.32 34.39
C ALA A 176 -0.27 7.03 32.93
N ALA A 177 -1.57 7.03 32.63
CA ALA A 177 -2.09 6.80 31.28
C ALA A 177 -2.35 8.09 30.48
N ARG A 178 -2.28 9.27 31.13
CA ARG A 178 -2.74 10.56 30.57
C ARG A 178 -2.05 10.89 29.25
N GLU A 179 -0.72 10.82 29.20
CA GLU A 179 0.05 11.15 27.99
C GLU A 179 -0.29 10.19 26.83
N LEU A 180 -0.41 8.90 27.11
CA LEU A 180 -0.76 7.89 26.11
C LEU A 180 -2.18 8.09 25.57
N ILE A 181 -3.13 8.42 26.46
CA ILE A 181 -4.51 8.72 26.07
C ILE A 181 -4.55 9.99 25.23
N GLN A 182 -3.83 11.02 25.64
CA GLN A 182 -3.75 12.27 24.90
C GLN A 182 -3.19 12.04 23.50
N GLU A 183 -2.08 11.33 23.35
CA GLU A 183 -1.53 11.03 22.03
C GLU A 183 -2.50 10.17 21.19
N ALA A 184 -3.16 9.17 21.77
CA ALA A 184 -4.17 8.39 21.06
C ALA A 184 -5.36 9.22 20.59
N LEU A 185 -5.81 10.19 21.39
CA LEU A 185 -6.86 11.13 21.02
C LEU A 185 -6.41 12.12 19.95
N VAL A 186 -5.16 12.58 20.01
CA VAL A 186 -4.56 13.43 18.96
C VAL A 186 -4.52 12.66 17.64
N GLN A 187 -4.03 11.43 17.63
CA GLN A 187 -4.00 10.58 16.44
C GLN A 187 -5.40 10.32 15.87
N ARG A 188 -6.40 10.11 16.74
CA ARG A 188 -7.80 10.03 16.29
C ARG A 188 -8.25 11.32 15.60
N GLY A 189 -7.99 12.47 16.22
CA GLY A 189 -8.37 13.77 15.63
C GLY A 189 -7.67 14.04 14.29
N ILE A 190 -6.41 13.62 14.14
CA ILE A 190 -5.67 13.70 12.86
C ILE A 190 -6.39 12.87 11.80
N ASN A 191 -6.75 11.62 12.12
CA ASN A 191 -7.45 10.74 11.19
C ASN A 191 -8.82 11.31 10.79
N ASP A 192 -9.62 11.78 11.75
CA ASP A 192 -10.94 12.35 11.49
C ASP A 192 -10.85 13.57 10.55
N GLN A 193 -9.87 14.45 10.77
CA GLN A 193 -9.64 15.61 9.90
C GLN A 193 -9.11 15.22 8.52
N ALA A 194 -8.21 14.23 8.45
CA ALA A 194 -7.69 13.71 7.19
C ALA A 194 -8.79 13.07 6.35
N ASP A 195 -9.67 12.27 6.95
CA ASP A 195 -10.79 11.62 6.27
C ASP A 195 -11.75 12.66 5.67
N GLN A 196 -12.13 13.66 6.44
CA GLN A 196 -12.98 14.75 5.94
C GLN A 196 -12.31 15.51 4.78
N TRP A 197 -11.03 15.82 4.93
CA TRP A 197 -10.27 16.49 3.89
C TRP A 197 -10.12 15.64 2.61
N LEU A 198 -9.95 14.32 2.72
CA LEU A 198 -9.91 13.41 1.57
C LEU A 198 -11.26 13.36 0.84
N ILE A 199 -12.37 13.32 1.56
CA ILE A 199 -13.73 13.39 0.98
C ILE A 199 -13.89 14.67 0.16
N GLU A 200 -13.56 15.82 0.77
CA GLU A 200 -13.67 17.12 0.12
C GLU A 200 -12.73 17.26 -1.07
N SER A 201 -11.52 16.69 -0.98
CA SER A 201 -10.53 16.73 -2.05
C SER A 201 -10.97 15.88 -3.24
N LYS A 202 -11.44 14.65 -3.00
CA LYS A 202 -12.00 13.78 -4.06
C LYS A 202 -13.15 14.43 -4.81
N ALA A 203 -14.02 15.17 -4.12
CA ALA A 203 -15.16 15.85 -4.75
C ALA A 203 -14.76 16.96 -5.75
N ARG A 204 -13.51 17.47 -5.68
CA ARG A 204 -13.00 18.50 -6.57
C ARG A 204 -12.17 17.96 -7.73
N LEU A 205 -11.80 16.68 -7.70
CA LEU A 205 -10.91 16.07 -8.67
C LEU A 205 -11.67 15.46 -9.84
N HIS A 206 -11.06 15.49 -11.02
CA HIS A 206 -11.48 14.68 -12.14
C HIS A 206 -10.88 13.27 -12.02
N ILE A 207 -11.74 12.29 -11.72
CA ILE A 207 -11.35 10.89 -11.54
C ILE A 207 -12.13 10.03 -12.54
N GLU A 208 -11.41 9.40 -13.46
CA GLU A 208 -11.94 8.41 -14.40
C GLU A 208 -11.46 7.02 -13.97
N LYS A 209 -12.36 6.19 -13.46
CA LYS A 209 -12.04 4.80 -13.09
C LYS A 209 -12.21 3.89 -14.30
N LEU A 210 -11.21 3.06 -14.54
CA LEU A 210 -11.07 2.18 -15.71
C LEU A 210 -10.95 0.70 -15.32
N LEU A 211 -11.09 0.36 -14.03
CA LEU A 211 -11.33 -1.01 -13.60
C LEU A 211 -12.64 -1.50 -14.25
N ASP A 212 -12.55 -2.57 -15.03
CA ASP A 212 -13.66 -3.05 -15.84
C ASP A 212 -14.95 -3.27 -15.03
N GLU A 213 -16.09 -2.78 -15.54
CA GLU A 213 -17.43 -3.34 -15.28
C GLU A 213 -17.61 -4.75 -15.93
N ALA A 214 -16.53 -5.49 -16.18
CA ALA A 214 -16.55 -6.80 -16.84
C ALA A 214 -16.83 -7.92 -15.84
N ALA A 215 -18.00 -7.82 -15.19
CA ALA A 215 -18.66 -8.93 -14.53
C ALA A 215 -20.18 -8.67 -14.53
N LYS A 216 -20.79 -8.74 -15.72
CA LYS A 216 -22.19 -9.11 -15.88
C LYS A 216 -22.29 -10.36 -16.72
#